data_AF-A0AAV2K5X0-F1
#
_entry.id   AF-A0AAV2K5X0-F1
#
_cell.length_a   1.000
_cell.length_b   1.000
_cell.length_c   1.000
_cell.angle_alpha   90.00
_cell.angle_beta   90.00
_cell.angle_gamma   90.00
#
_symmetry.space_group_name_H-M   'P 1'
#
loop_
_entity.id
_entity.type
_entity.pdbx_description
1 polymer ?
#
loop_
_entity_poly.entity_id
_entity_poly.type
_entity_poly.pdbx_seq_one_letter_code
_entity_poly.pdbx_strand_id
1 'polypeptide(L)'
;MGASLDWSRACFTMDPGFNRAVTEAFVRLCDSGLIYRSEALINWSCALQSAISDIEVDSKELFGRTLLSVPGYSRPVEFGTMVTFAYPIEGLEGEISVSTTRPETMFGDVAIAVHPDDPRYQV
;
A
#
# COMPACT_ATOMS: atom_id res chain seq x y z
N MET A 1 -5.53 -31.34 -26.37
CA MET A 1 -4.10 -31.01 -26.19
C MET A 1 -3.41 -32.24 -25.60
N GLY A 2 -2.77 -33.07 -26.42
CA GLY A 2 -2.13 -34.31 -25.97
C GLY A 2 -0.81 -34.03 -25.23
N ALA A 3 -0.89 -33.61 -23.97
CA ALA A 3 0.28 -33.29 -23.17
C ALA A 3 0.99 -34.57 -22.67
N SER A 4 2.23 -34.78 -23.10
CA SER A 4 3.10 -35.90 -22.70
C SER A 4 3.88 -35.56 -21.42
N LEU A 5 3.16 -35.37 -20.32
CA LEU A 5 3.76 -35.09 -19.00
C LEU A 5 3.94 -36.38 -18.19
N ASP A 6 4.95 -36.40 -17.32
CA ASP A 6 5.13 -37.47 -16.34
C ASP A 6 4.16 -37.26 -15.16
N TRP A 7 2.94 -37.77 -15.32
CA TRP A 7 1.89 -37.68 -14.32
C TRP A 7 2.22 -38.45 -13.04
N SER A 8 3.20 -39.35 -13.04
CA SER A 8 3.64 -40.05 -11.82
C SER A 8 4.32 -39.10 -10.82
N ARG A 9 4.77 -37.93 -11.29
CA ARG A 9 5.40 -36.86 -10.50
C ARG A 9 4.53 -35.61 -10.42
N ALA A 10 3.24 -35.72 -10.73
CA ALA A 10 2.34 -34.60 -10.52
C ALA A 10 2.33 -34.24 -9.03
N CYS A 11 2.56 -32.96 -8.74
CA CYS A 11 2.55 -32.42 -7.38
C CYS A 11 1.69 -31.17 -7.35
N PHE A 12 1.08 -30.93 -6.21
CA PHE A 12 0.34 -29.73 -5.90
C PHE A 12 1.03 -28.98 -4.76
N THR A 13 0.94 -27.65 -4.78
CA THR A 13 1.68 -26.79 -3.83
C THR A 13 1.28 -27.03 -2.38
N MET A 14 0.07 -27.53 -2.13
CA MET A 14 -0.41 -27.90 -0.80
C MET A 14 -0.14 -29.37 -0.42
N ASP A 15 0.55 -30.15 -1.26
CA ASP A 15 0.89 -31.53 -0.93
C ASP A 15 1.85 -31.60 0.28
N PRO A 16 1.78 -32.66 1.11
CA PRO A 16 2.60 -32.78 2.30
C PRO A 16 4.11 -32.67 2.06
N GLY A 17 4.59 -33.08 0.89
CA GLY A 17 6.00 -32.96 0.50
C GLY A 17 6.44 -31.50 0.32
N PHE A 18 5.63 -30.70 -0.37
CA PHE A 18 5.89 -29.28 -0.59
C PHE A 18 5.74 -28.46 0.68
N ASN A 19 4.71 -28.74 1.50
CA ASN A 19 4.54 -28.08 2.79
C ASN A 19 5.79 -28.24 3.66
N ARG A 20 6.35 -29.46 3.75
CA ARG A 20 7.60 -29.71 4.48
C ARG A 20 8.77 -28.90 3.93
N ALA A 21 8.92 -28.83 2.61
CA ALA A 21 10.01 -28.09 1.97
C ALA A 21 9.91 -26.58 2.25
N VAL A 22 8.70 -26.01 2.19
CA VAL A 22 8.45 -24.60 2.47
C VAL A 22 8.68 -24.28 3.95
N THR A 23 8.20 -25.13 4.87
CA THR A 23 8.45 -24.95 6.31
C THR A 23 9.94 -24.98 6.63
N GLU A 24 10.68 -25.95 6.09
CA GLU A 24 12.14 -26.04 6.29
C GLU A 24 12.86 -24.79 5.76
N ALA A 25 12.49 -24.32 4.56
CA ALA A 25 13.07 -23.10 3.99
C ALA A 25 12.79 -21.88 4.87
N PHE A 26 11.56 -21.73 5.37
CA PHE A 26 11.18 -20.64 6.28
C PHE A 26 11.99 -20.67 7.58
N VAL A 27 12.12 -21.84 8.22
CA VAL A 27 12.90 -22.00 9.46
C VAL A 27 14.36 -21.65 9.25
N ARG A 28 14.99 -22.15 8.17
CA ARG A 28 16.39 -21.82 7.85
C ARG A 28 16.62 -20.33 7.63
N LEU A 29 15.69 -19.66 6.96
CA LEU A 29 15.78 -18.22 6.72
C LEU A 29 15.56 -17.41 8.01
N CYS A 30 14.71 -17.89 8.91
CA CYS A 30 14.54 -17.32 10.24
C CYS A 30 15.80 -17.49 11.10
N ASP A 31 16.36 -18.72 11.16
CA ASP A 31 17.56 -19.04 11.94
C ASP A 31 18.81 -18.31 11.44
N SER A 32 18.87 -17.98 10.15
CA SER A 32 19.93 -17.15 9.56
C SER A 32 19.71 -15.63 9.72
N GLY A 33 18.62 -15.21 10.35
CA GLY A 33 18.29 -13.80 10.58
C GLY A 33 17.78 -13.05 9.36
N LEU A 34 17.43 -13.75 8.28
CA LEU A 34 16.90 -13.15 7.04
C LEU A 34 15.39 -12.90 7.09
N ILE A 35 14.67 -13.63 7.94
CA ILE A 35 13.26 -13.40 8.23
C ILE A 35 13.12 -12.90 9.65
N TYR A 36 12.34 -11.84 9.82
CA TYR A 36 12.04 -11.24 11.12
C TYR A 36 10.60 -10.73 11.15
N ARG A 37 10.13 -10.34 12.35
CA ARG A 37 8.83 -9.72 12.56
C ARG A 37 9.01 -8.34 13.15
N SER A 38 8.41 -7.34 12.52
CA SER A 38 8.38 -5.96 13.00
C SER A 38 7.04 -5.30 12.66
N GLU A 39 6.77 -4.17 13.29
CA GLU A 39 5.70 -3.26 12.88
C GLU A 39 6.22 -2.36 11.77
N ALA A 40 5.54 -2.36 10.62
CA ALA A 40 5.91 -1.58 9.45
C ALA A 40 4.65 -1.23 8.64
N LEU A 41 4.77 -0.24 7.76
CA LEU A 41 3.74 0.05 6.77
C LEU A 41 3.66 -1.10 5.77
N ILE A 42 2.44 -1.52 5.45
CA ILE A 42 2.15 -2.62 4.52
C ILE A 42 1.05 -2.20 3.54
N ASN A 43 0.99 -2.87 2.38
CA ASN A 43 -0.16 -2.77 1.51
C ASN A 43 -1.26 -3.68 2.04
N TRP A 44 -2.40 -3.09 2.41
CA TRP A 44 -3.57 -3.82 2.90
C TRP A 44 -4.70 -3.79 1.86
N SER A 45 -5.17 -4.97 1.46
CA SER A 45 -6.35 -5.09 0.59
C SER A 45 -7.62 -5.18 1.43
N CYS A 46 -8.46 -4.14 1.38
CA CYS A 46 -9.76 -4.15 2.07
C CYS A 46 -10.73 -5.22 1.54
N ALA A 47 -10.58 -5.63 0.27
CA ALA A 47 -11.45 -6.63 -0.35
C ALA A 47 -11.04 -8.07 0.03
N LEU A 48 -9.74 -8.35 0.08
CA LEU A 48 -9.22 -9.67 0.48
C LEU A 48 -9.07 -9.83 2.00
N GLN A 49 -9.06 -8.71 2.72
CA GLN A 49 -8.78 -8.65 4.16
C GLN A 49 -7.42 -9.27 4.51
N SER A 50 -6.40 -8.97 3.70
CA SER A 50 -5.03 -9.47 3.86
C SER A 50 -4.00 -8.42 3.48
N ALA A 51 -2.81 -8.56 4.06
CA ALA A 51 -1.60 -7.93 3.56
C ALA A 51 -1.23 -8.53 2.20
N ILE A 52 -0.74 -7.69 1.28
CA ILE A 52 -0.23 -8.09 -0.03
C ILE A 52 1.17 -7.52 -0.23
N SER A 53 1.96 -8.23 -1.02
CA SER A 53 3.32 -7.81 -1.36
C SER A 53 3.32 -6.69 -2.40
N ASP A 54 4.40 -5.92 -2.48
CA ASP A 54 4.53 -4.83 -3.46
C ASP A 54 4.39 -5.33 -4.90
N ILE A 55 4.85 -6.55 -5.20
CA ILE A 55 4.74 -7.15 -6.54
C ILE A 55 3.31 -7.51 -6.93
N GLU A 56 2.39 -7.60 -5.97
CA GLU A 56 0.96 -7.85 -6.20
C GLU A 56 0.16 -6.54 -6.37
N VAL A 57 0.83 -5.38 -6.32
CA VAL A 57 0.20 -4.06 -6.43
C VAL A 57 0.44 -3.46 -7.81
N ASP A 58 -0.64 -3.31 -8.57
CA ASP A 58 -0.63 -2.58 -9.84
C ASP A 58 -0.94 -1.09 -9.63
N SER A 59 0.00 -0.23 -10.00
CA SER A 59 -0.19 1.22 -9.96
C SER A 59 -0.95 1.73 -11.20
N LYS A 60 -1.98 2.55 -10.99
CA LYS A 60 -2.76 3.18 -12.06
C LYS A 60 -2.63 4.69 -11.97
N GLU A 61 -2.10 5.30 -13.02
CA GLU A 61 -2.02 6.76 -13.12
C GLU A 61 -3.38 7.36 -13.52
N LEU A 62 -3.74 8.45 -12.85
CA LEU A 62 -4.96 9.21 -13.12
C LEU A 62 -4.59 10.67 -13.36
N PHE A 63 -5.04 11.25 -14.47
CA PHE A 63 -4.74 12.64 -14.84
C PHE A 63 -5.72 13.66 -14.25
N GLY A 64 -6.72 13.20 -13.50
CA GLY A 64 -7.71 14.05 -12.87
C GLY A 64 -8.84 13.25 -12.23
N ARG A 65 -9.91 13.96 -11.89
CA ARG A 65 -11.11 13.39 -11.26
C ARG A 65 -11.69 12.26 -12.10
N THR A 66 -11.64 11.05 -11.54
CA THR A 66 -12.04 9.80 -12.19
C THR A 66 -12.89 8.97 -11.23
N LEU A 67 -14.02 8.45 -11.71
CA LEU A 67 -14.84 7.50 -10.96
C LEU A 67 -14.36 6.08 -11.26
N LEU A 68 -13.90 5.36 -10.24
CA LEU A 68 -13.43 3.99 -10.35
C LEU A 68 -14.36 3.04 -9.59
N SER A 69 -14.62 1.87 -10.18
CA SER A 69 -15.27 0.78 -9.48
C SER A 69 -14.26 0.08 -8.57
N VAL A 70 -14.56 0.03 -7.27
CA VAL A 70 -13.70 -0.60 -6.26
C VAL A 70 -14.39 -1.88 -5.78
N PRO A 71 -13.69 -3.03 -5.75
CA PRO A 71 -14.25 -4.27 -5.21
C PRO A 71 -14.82 -4.06 -3.79
N GLY A 72 -16.04 -4.52 -3.56
CA GLY A 72 -16.75 -4.37 -2.29
C GLY A 72 -17.60 -3.11 -2.15
N TYR A 73 -17.54 -2.16 -3.09
CA TYR A 73 -18.37 -0.96 -3.09
C TYR A 73 -19.51 -1.07 -4.11
N SER A 74 -20.72 -0.69 -3.72
CA SER A 74 -21.90 -0.71 -4.58
C SER A 74 -21.94 0.43 -5.60
N ARG A 75 -21.23 1.52 -5.31
CA ARG A 75 -21.14 2.72 -6.14
C ARG A 75 -19.68 3.00 -6.51
N PRO A 76 -19.41 3.55 -7.70
CA PRO A 76 -18.08 4.04 -8.04
C PRO A 76 -17.58 5.04 -7.00
N VAL A 77 -16.30 4.97 -6.69
CA VAL A 77 -15.60 5.87 -5.79
C VAL A 77 -14.80 6.87 -6.61
N GLU A 78 -14.76 8.11 -6.15
CA GLU A 78 -14.04 9.18 -6.81
C GLU A 78 -12.56 9.18 -6.41
N PHE A 79 -11.67 9.25 -7.41
CA PHE A 79 -10.23 9.36 -7.25
C PHE A 79 -9.68 10.50 -8.09
N GLY A 80 -8.48 11.00 -7.76
CA GLY A 80 -7.79 12.03 -8.54
C GLY A 80 -8.36 13.45 -8.38
N THR A 81 -9.23 13.68 -7.39
CA THR A 81 -9.67 15.02 -6.98
C THR A 81 -8.68 15.60 -5.99
N MET A 82 -8.15 16.79 -6.29
CA MET A 82 -7.26 17.52 -5.38
C MET A 82 -8.08 18.48 -4.52
N VAL A 83 -7.96 18.38 -3.20
CA VAL A 83 -8.61 19.27 -2.23
C VAL A 83 -7.54 20.11 -1.56
N THR A 84 -7.77 21.42 -1.51
CA THR A 84 -6.90 22.38 -0.81
C THR A 84 -7.61 22.92 0.41
N PHE A 85 -6.94 22.87 1.55
CA PHE A 85 -7.39 23.45 2.81
C PHE A 85 -6.20 24.07 3.54
N ALA A 86 -6.43 24.87 4.58
CA ALA A 86 -5.38 25.60 5.27
C ALA A 86 -5.39 25.33 6.77
N TYR A 87 -4.20 25.23 7.36
CA TYR A 87 -4.00 25.13 8.81
C TYR A 87 -3.57 26.49 9.37
N PRO A 88 -4.15 26.95 10.48
CA PRO A 88 -3.69 28.17 11.15
C PRO A 88 -2.29 27.95 11.77
N ILE A 89 -1.45 28.98 11.72
CA ILE A 89 -0.10 28.94 12.30
C ILE A 89 -0.14 29.55 13.70
N GLU A 90 0.32 28.80 14.70
CA GLU A 90 0.37 29.32 16.07
C GLU A 90 1.36 30.50 16.18
N GLY A 91 0.91 31.61 16.77
CA GLY A 91 1.73 32.79 17.02
C GLY A 91 1.92 33.74 15.83
N LEU A 92 1.33 33.44 14.66
CA LEU A 92 1.33 34.31 13.49
C LEU A 92 -0.11 34.50 12.97
N GLU A 93 -0.44 35.69 12.47
CA GLU A 93 -1.69 35.91 11.72
C GLU A 93 -1.55 35.37 10.29
N GLY A 94 -1.44 34.04 10.18
CA GLY A 94 -1.23 33.37 8.91
C GLY A 94 -1.72 31.93 8.92
N GLU A 95 -1.93 31.40 7.71
CA GLU A 95 -2.33 30.02 7.48
C GLU A 95 -1.38 29.38 6.47
N ILE A 96 -1.24 28.06 6.53
CA ILE A 96 -0.48 27.27 5.56
C ILE A 96 -1.42 26.37 4.78
N SER A 97 -1.46 26.58 3.46
CA SER A 97 -2.31 25.80 2.55
C SER A 97 -1.66 24.47 2.19
N VAL A 98 -2.42 23.38 2.32
CA VAL A 98 -2.03 22.01 1.96
C VAL A 98 -3.01 21.48 0.92
N SER A 99 -2.48 20.79 -0.09
CA SER A 99 -3.26 20.12 -1.13
C SER A 99 -3.08 18.60 -1.05
N THR A 100 -4.18 17.86 -1.00
CA THR A 100 -4.18 16.39 -0.91
C THR A 100 -5.30 15.78 -1.74
N THR A 101 -5.10 14.54 -2.21
CA THR A 101 -6.15 13.72 -2.82
C THR A 101 -6.90 12.85 -1.82
N ARG A 102 -6.49 12.89 -0.55
CA ARG A 102 -7.04 12.10 0.56
C ARG A 102 -7.44 12.98 1.74
N PRO A 103 -8.45 13.85 1.59
CA PRO A 103 -8.86 14.75 2.67
C PRO A 103 -9.32 13.99 3.93
N GLU A 104 -9.76 12.74 3.81
CA GLU A 104 -10.13 11.91 4.95
C GLU A 104 -8.95 11.55 5.86
N THR A 105 -7.69 11.64 5.39
CA THR A 105 -6.50 11.40 6.21
C THR A 105 -6.05 12.62 7.00
N MET A 106 -6.67 13.79 6.79
CA MET A 106 -6.35 15.06 7.47
C MET A 106 -6.27 14.92 8.99
N PHE A 107 -7.17 14.13 9.60
CA PHE A 107 -7.19 13.93 11.06
C PHE A 107 -6.02 13.08 11.59
N GLY A 108 -5.26 12.43 10.70
CA GLY A 108 -4.04 11.72 11.02
C GLY A 108 -2.77 12.55 10.80
N ASP A 109 -2.90 13.81 10.39
CA ASP A 109 -1.75 14.69 10.16
C ASP A 109 -1.04 15.00 11.49
N VAL A 110 0.29 14.87 11.50
CA VAL A 110 1.14 15.14 12.69
C VAL A 110 2.13 16.29 12.42
N ALA A 111 2.41 16.57 11.15
CA ALA A 111 3.30 17.65 10.73
C ALA A 111 2.98 18.07 9.28
N ILE A 112 3.42 19.27 8.91
CA ILE A 112 3.39 19.77 7.54
C ILE A 112 4.82 19.85 7.03
N ALA A 113 5.11 19.20 5.92
CA ALA A 113 6.43 19.24 5.28
C ALA A 113 6.47 20.38 4.26
N VAL A 114 7.50 21.24 4.38
CA VAL A 114 7.77 22.33 3.45
C VAL A 114 9.16 22.15 2.87
N HIS A 115 9.32 22.44 1.58
CA HIS A 115 10.63 22.38 0.94
C HIS A 115 11.58 23.42 1.56
N PRO A 116 12.82 23.07 1.93
CA PRO A 116 13.73 23.98 2.64
C PRO A 116 14.05 25.26 1.83
N ASP A 117 14.10 25.15 0.51
CA ASP A 117 14.37 26.28 -0.39
C ASP A 117 13.10 27.04 -0.83
N ASP A 118 11.92 26.76 -0.25
CA ASP A 118 10.71 27.51 -0.59
C ASP A 118 10.75 28.91 0.04
N PRO A 119 10.93 29.99 -0.76
CA PRO A 119 11.09 31.34 -0.24
C PRO A 119 9.87 31.86 0.52
N ARG A 120 8.70 31.23 0.34
CA ARG A 120 7.45 31.62 1.02
C ARG A 120 7.45 31.28 2.50
N TYR A 121 8.28 30.32 2.91
CA TYR A 121 8.27 29.73 4.25
C TYR A 121 9.68 29.64 4.87
N GLN A 122 10.63 30.42 4.35
CA GLN A 122 11.93 30.54 5.00
C GLN A 122 11.79 31.32 6.30
N VAL A 123 12.26 30.71 7.39
CA VAL A 123 12.30 31.27 8.74
C VAL A 123 13.59 32.04 8.94
#